data_AF-A0A3N0XSP0-F1
#
_entry.id   AF-A0A3N0XSP0-F1
#
_cell.length_a   1.000
_cell.length_b   1.000
_cell.length_c   1.000
_cell.angle_alpha   90.00
_cell.angle_beta   90.00
_cell.angle_gamma   90.00
#
_symmetry.space_group_name_H-M   'P 1'
#
loop_
_entity.id
_entity.type
_entity.pdbx_description
1 polymer ?
#
loop_
_entity_poly.entity_id
_entity_poly.type
_entity_poly.pdbx_seq_one_letter_code
_entity_poly.pdbx_strand_id
1 'polypeptide(L)'
;MGFAWDGFRLERTARGKPYLPRPSSGPSITHWNFNLSHQGDYAVLAAEPGRQVGVDVMKTSRPGSSSVQEFFRIMNRQFTDLEWTNIRTAGSDWDQLDMFYRHWALKESFIKAIGTGLGFDLQRVEFHISPNQMREGQVYSQTRMHLDDEEEDWIFEESLLDKDHHVAVALGKPDISMSKGDGGTFCEAPPHLFTLLSFSDLVSRATPLTEEDSAYWERFQSKKEAPSRQSEQQ
;
A
#
# COMPACT_ATOMS: atom_id res chain seq x y z
N MET A 1 11.56 -17.09 6.07
CA MET A 1 12.70 -16.94 5.13
C MET A 1 14.01 -17.54 5.65
N GLY A 2 14.19 -17.78 6.97
CA GLY A 2 15.30 -18.59 7.49
C GLY A 2 16.67 -17.90 7.54
N PHE A 3 16.77 -16.65 7.09
CA PHE A 3 17.99 -15.86 7.19
C PHE A 3 18.20 -15.29 8.59
N ALA A 4 19.47 -15.20 9.00
CA ALA A 4 19.87 -14.32 10.10
C ALA A 4 19.69 -12.85 9.68
N TRP A 5 19.54 -11.96 10.67
CA TRP A 5 19.29 -10.53 10.44
C TRP A 5 20.34 -9.87 9.54
N ASP A 6 21.61 -10.13 9.82
CA ASP A 6 22.78 -9.67 9.08
C ASP A 6 22.99 -10.38 7.72
N GLY A 7 22.16 -11.39 7.42
CA GLY A 7 22.13 -12.10 6.15
C GLY A 7 21.19 -11.49 5.11
N PHE A 8 20.24 -10.64 5.52
CA PHE A 8 19.34 -9.99 4.57
C PHE A 8 20.10 -8.98 3.70
N ARG A 9 19.90 -9.08 2.38
CA ARG A 9 20.43 -8.13 1.38
C ARG A 9 19.26 -7.61 0.58
N LEU A 10 18.79 -6.41 0.91
CA LEU A 10 17.71 -5.77 0.18
C LEU A 10 18.29 -4.92 -0.96
N GLU A 11 17.69 -5.04 -2.13
CA GLU A 11 18.03 -4.24 -3.31
C GLU A 11 16.83 -3.39 -3.73
N ARG A 12 17.04 -2.48 -4.68
CA ARG A 12 15.97 -1.66 -5.27
C ARG A 12 15.95 -1.85 -6.78
N THR A 13 14.75 -1.93 -7.35
CA THR A 13 14.59 -1.90 -8.80
C THR A 13 15.04 -0.55 -9.37
N ALA A 14 15.17 -0.43 -10.69
CA ALA A 14 15.47 0.85 -11.35
C ALA A 14 14.47 1.98 -11.01
N ARG A 15 13.24 1.63 -10.58
CA ARG A 15 12.21 2.58 -10.14
C ARG A 15 12.10 2.70 -8.61
N GLY A 16 13.05 2.13 -7.88
CA GLY A 16 13.17 2.29 -6.43
C GLY A 16 12.38 1.30 -5.58
N LYS A 17 11.60 0.37 -6.16
CA LYS A 17 10.85 -0.65 -5.41
C LYS A 17 11.83 -1.59 -4.70
N PRO A 18 11.79 -1.72 -3.36
CA PRO A 18 12.65 -2.64 -2.64
C PRO A 18 12.26 -4.10 -2.93
N TYR A 19 13.23 -4.99 -3.04
CA TYR A 19 13.01 -6.43 -3.20
C TYR A 19 14.12 -7.24 -2.53
N LEU A 20 13.84 -8.53 -2.29
CA LEU A 20 14.82 -9.50 -1.82
C LEU A 20 15.34 -10.31 -3.03
N PRO A 21 16.62 -10.17 -3.42
CA PRO A 21 17.19 -10.92 -4.53
C PRO A 21 17.09 -12.43 -4.33
N ARG A 22 16.85 -13.15 -5.42
CA ARG A 22 16.79 -14.62 -5.37
C ARG A 22 18.20 -15.18 -5.17
N PRO A 23 18.44 -16.05 -4.18
CA PRO A 23 19.75 -16.66 -4.01
C PRO A 23 20.10 -17.49 -5.24
N SER A 24 21.28 -17.26 -5.82
CA SER A 24 21.75 -17.91 -7.05
C SER A 24 22.02 -19.41 -6.88
N SER A 25 22.10 -19.89 -5.64
CA SER A 25 22.36 -21.30 -5.30
C SER A 25 21.76 -21.60 -3.93
N GLY A 26 20.87 -22.59 -3.86
CA GLY A 26 20.21 -23.00 -2.62
C GLY A 26 18.99 -23.89 -2.91
N PRO A 27 18.47 -24.62 -1.91
CA PRO A 27 17.20 -25.32 -2.06
C PRO A 27 16.11 -24.34 -2.51
N SER A 28 15.02 -24.84 -3.11
CA SER A 28 13.90 -24.05 -3.63
C SER A 28 13.24 -23.20 -2.53
N ILE A 29 13.87 -22.08 -2.16
CA ILE A 29 13.33 -21.11 -1.21
C ILE A 29 12.18 -20.42 -1.92
N THR A 30 11.01 -20.45 -1.29
CA THR A 30 9.83 -19.72 -1.70
C THR A 30 10.20 -18.28 -2.02
N HIS A 31 9.89 -17.81 -3.23
CA HIS A 31 10.17 -16.43 -3.63
C HIS A 31 9.19 -15.51 -2.93
N TRP A 32 9.68 -14.59 -2.09
CA TRP A 32 8.85 -13.66 -1.35
C TRP A 32 8.85 -12.30 -2.03
N ASN A 33 7.67 -11.78 -2.31
CA ASN A 33 7.48 -10.37 -2.66
C ASN A 33 6.95 -9.64 -1.43
N PHE A 34 7.37 -8.39 -1.24
CA PHE A 34 6.84 -7.53 -0.19
C PHE A 34 6.67 -6.11 -0.71
N ASN A 35 5.80 -5.35 -0.05
CA ASN A 35 5.61 -3.95 -0.30
C ASN A 35 5.32 -3.22 1.01
N LEU A 36 5.67 -1.93 1.06
CA LEU A 36 5.42 -1.08 2.22
C LEU A 36 4.73 0.20 1.78
N SER A 37 3.93 0.76 2.69
CA SER A 37 3.45 2.13 2.59
C SER A 37 3.52 2.80 3.95
N HIS A 38 3.56 4.12 3.97
CA HIS A 38 3.41 4.88 5.21
C HIS A 38 2.70 6.19 4.91
N GLN A 39 1.72 6.54 5.73
CA GLN A 39 1.05 7.82 5.69
C GLN A 39 0.32 8.05 7.01
N GLY A 40 0.25 9.32 7.43
CA GLY A 40 -0.33 9.66 8.71
C GLY A 40 0.47 9.02 9.85
N ASP A 41 -0.22 8.23 10.67
CA ASP A 41 0.32 7.67 11.91
C ASP A 41 0.83 6.23 11.75
N TYR A 42 0.71 5.66 10.54
CA TYR A 42 1.00 4.25 10.28
C TYR A 42 2.06 4.04 9.19
N ALA A 43 2.86 2.99 9.39
CA ALA A 43 3.58 2.29 8.35
C ALA A 43 3.01 0.87 8.24
N VAL A 44 2.70 0.43 7.02
CA VAL A 44 2.11 -0.87 6.72
C VAL A 44 3.05 -1.68 5.83
N LEU A 45 3.03 -3.00 6.00
CA LEU A 45 3.78 -3.96 5.20
C LEU A 45 2.87 -5.11 4.80
N ALA A 46 2.89 -5.48 3.52
CA ALA A 46 2.28 -6.69 3.01
C ALA A 46 3.36 -7.55 2.35
N ALA A 47 3.32 -8.86 2.55
CA ALA A 47 4.30 -9.79 2.00
C ALA A 47 3.64 -11.12 1.64
N GLU A 48 3.99 -11.64 0.47
CA GLU A 48 3.36 -12.81 -0.10
C GLU A 48 4.37 -13.75 -0.76
N PRO A 49 4.22 -15.08 -0.61
CA PRO A 49 5.00 -16.05 -1.34
C PRO A 49 4.47 -16.25 -2.76
N GLY A 50 5.33 -16.06 -3.76
CA GLY A 50 5.06 -16.47 -5.13
C GLY A 50 3.93 -15.70 -5.82
N ARG A 51 3.57 -14.51 -5.35
CA ARG A 51 2.66 -13.59 -6.07
C ARG A 51 3.11 -12.15 -5.93
N GLN A 52 2.71 -11.31 -6.88
CA GLN A 52 2.94 -9.87 -6.76
C GLN A 52 2.07 -9.31 -5.63
N VAL A 53 2.65 -8.41 -4.86
CA VAL A 53 1.94 -7.69 -3.79
C VAL A 53 2.31 -6.20 -3.83
N GLY A 54 1.30 -5.37 -3.63
CA GLY A 54 1.41 -3.94 -3.38
C GLY A 54 0.48 -3.55 -2.24
N VAL A 55 0.92 -2.62 -1.39
CA VAL A 55 0.08 -2.11 -0.29
C VAL A 55 0.15 -0.60 -0.30
N ASP A 56 -0.97 0.04 -0.03
CA ASP A 56 -1.01 1.47 0.22
C ASP A 56 -1.89 1.84 1.40
N VAL A 57 -1.47 2.85 2.17
CA VAL A 57 -2.22 3.40 3.31
C VAL A 57 -2.47 4.88 3.07
N MET A 58 -3.72 5.29 3.23
CA MET A 58 -4.16 6.67 3.04
C MET A 58 -4.95 7.17 4.24
N LYS A 59 -4.57 8.35 4.77
CA LYS A 59 -5.28 9.06 5.83
C LYS A 59 -6.25 10.07 5.25
N THR A 60 -7.54 9.90 5.54
CA THR A 60 -8.57 10.89 5.23
C THR A 60 -8.27 12.19 5.98
N SER A 61 -8.02 13.25 5.22
CA SER A 61 -7.70 14.55 5.77
C SER A 61 -8.20 15.67 4.85
N ARG A 62 -8.50 16.84 5.46
CA ARG A 62 -8.91 18.01 4.70
C ARG A 62 -7.76 18.50 3.83
N PRO A 63 -7.99 18.80 2.55
CA PRO A 63 -6.96 19.31 1.68
C PRO A 63 -6.53 20.72 2.11
N GLY A 64 -5.32 21.13 1.71
CA GLY A 64 -4.84 22.50 1.92
C GLY A 64 -5.47 23.55 0.97
N SER A 65 -6.36 23.13 0.07
CA SER A 65 -7.11 24.01 -0.84
C SER A 65 -8.24 24.75 -0.13
N SER A 66 -8.83 25.73 -0.81
CA SER A 66 -9.97 26.51 -0.27
C SER A 66 -11.24 25.68 -0.04
N SER A 67 -11.43 24.58 -0.78
CA SER A 67 -12.56 23.65 -0.62
C SER A 67 -12.23 22.24 -1.12
N VAL A 68 -13.08 21.27 -0.77
CA VAL A 68 -13.01 19.88 -1.25
C VAL A 68 -13.25 19.82 -2.76
N GLN A 69 -14.17 20.61 -3.29
CA GLN A 69 -14.48 20.64 -4.71
C GLN A 69 -13.30 21.16 -5.54
N GLU A 70 -12.57 22.14 -5.03
CA GLU A 70 -11.35 22.63 -5.69
C GLU A 70 -10.23 21.58 -5.68
N PHE A 71 -10.08 20.85 -4.57
CA PHE A 71 -9.17 19.71 -4.52
C PHE A 71 -9.53 18.64 -5.56
N PHE A 72 -10.80 18.27 -5.66
CA PHE A 72 -11.27 17.30 -6.66
C PHE A 72 -11.06 17.78 -8.09
N ARG A 73 -11.24 19.08 -8.36
CA ARG A 73 -10.95 19.67 -9.67
C ARG A 73 -9.47 19.47 -10.07
N ILE A 74 -8.55 19.64 -9.12
CA ILE A 74 -7.11 19.43 -9.36
C ILE A 74 -6.80 17.94 -9.60
N MET A 75 -7.48 17.06 -8.86
CA MET A 75 -7.28 15.60 -8.93
C MET A 75 -8.09 14.91 -10.03
N ASN A 76 -8.87 15.65 -10.83
CA ASN A 76 -9.86 15.07 -11.75
C ASN A 76 -9.28 14.03 -12.72
N ARG A 77 -8.04 14.24 -13.18
CA ARG A 77 -7.36 13.34 -14.12
C ARG A 77 -6.91 11.99 -13.52
N GLN A 78 -7.07 11.78 -12.23
CA GLN A 78 -6.54 10.59 -11.53
C GLN A 78 -7.58 9.48 -11.38
N PHE A 79 -8.85 9.75 -11.69
CA PHE A 79 -9.96 8.81 -11.56
C PHE A 79 -10.81 8.83 -12.83
N THR A 80 -11.52 7.73 -13.07
CA THR A 80 -12.50 7.61 -14.15
C THR A 80 -13.83 8.29 -13.76
N ASP A 81 -14.76 8.37 -14.72
CA ASP A 81 -16.09 8.95 -14.47
C ASP A 81 -16.92 8.13 -13.48
N LEU A 82 -16.81 6.79 -13.51
CA LEU A 82 -17.47 5.92 -12.55
C LEU A 82 -16.96 6.16 -11.13
N GLU A 83 -15.64 6.19 -10.95
CA GLU A 83 -15.00 6.45 -9.66
C GLU A 83 -15.37 7.84 -9.14
N TRP A 84 -15.36 8.87 -9.99
CA TRP A 84 -15.82 10.21 -9.60
C TRP A 84 -17.29 10.25 -9.22
N THR A 85 -18.13 9.45 -9.87
CA THR A 85 -19.54 9.33 -9.52
C THR A 85 -19.70 8.74 -8.12
N ASN A 86 -18.97 7.67 -7.81
CA ASN A 86 -18.97 7.07 -6.46
C ASN A 86 -18.47 8.06 -5.40
N ILE A 87 -17.35 8.75 -5.69
CA ILE A 87 -16.76 9.75 -4.78
C ILE A 87 -17.73 10.88 -4.50
N ARG A 88 -18.32 11.51 -5.53
CA ARG A 88 -19.16 12.71 -5.38
C ARG A 88 -20.54 12.41 -4.79
N THR A 89 -21.00 11.16 -4.84
CA THR A 89 -22.31 10.74 -4.32
C THR A 89 -22.24 10.18 -2.90
N ALA A 90 -21.05 10.07 -2.31
CA ALA A 90 -20.83 9.48 -0.98
C ALA A 90 -21.50 10.25 0.18
N GLY A 91 -21.92 11.50 -0.04
CA GLY A 91 -22.66 12.29 0.95
C GLY A 91 -22.00 13.63 1.26
N SER A 92 -21.64 13.85 2.53
CA SER A 92 -21.01 15.08 2.99
C SER A 92 -19.61 15.26 2.38
N ASP A 93 -19.05 16.48 2.46
CA ASP A 93 -17.67 16.75 2.03
C ASP A 93 -16.65 15.77 2.67
N TRP A 94 -16.90 15.34 3.90
CA TRP A 94 -16.03 14.35 4.57
C TRP A 94 -16.20 12.95 3.98
N ASP A 95 -17.44 12.51 3.75
CA ASP A 95 -17.71 11.19 3.14
C ASP A 95 -17.14 11.11 1.71
N GLN A 96 -17.19 12.22 0.96
CA GLN A 96 -16.57 12.29 -0.36
C GLN A 96 -15.04 12.22 -0.28
N LEU A 97 -14.42 12.91 0.69
CA LEU A 97 -12.97 12.79 0.92
C LEU A 97 -12.60 11.36 1.31
N ASP A 98 -13.37 10.73 2.19
CA ASP A 98 -13.15 9.36 2.62
C ASP A 98 -13.17 8.38 1.45
N MET A 99 -14.19 8.50 0.60
CA MET A 99 -14.32 7.71 -0.63
C MET A 99 -13.17 7.99 -1.61
N PHE A 100 -12.75 9.25 -1.73
CA PHE A 100 -11.59 9.63 -2.55
C PHE A 100 -10.31 8.91 -2.09
N TYR A 101 -10.01 8.95 -0.79
CA TYR A 101 -8.78 8.34 -0.26
C TYR A 101 -8.81 6.82 -0.32
N ARG A 102 -9.99 6.20 -0.19
CA ARG A 102 -10.18 4.77 -0.46
C ARG A 102 -9.82 4.40 -1.91
N HIS A 103 -10.40 5.08 -2.89
CA HIS A 103 -10.09 4.86 -4.31
C HIS A 103 -8.61 5.16 -4.62
N TRP A 104 -8.03 6.17 -3.98
CA TRP A 104 -6.61 6.49 -4.13
C TRP A 104 -5.71 5.35 -3.62
N ALA A 105 -5.99 4.81 -2.43
CA ALA A 105 -5.24 3.69 -1.87
C ALA A 105 -5.32 2.45 -2.78
N LEU A 106 -6.48 2.15 -3.35
CA LEU A 106 -6.66 1.07 -4.32
C LEU A 106 -5.72 1.23 -5.53
N LYS A 107 -5.77 2.39 -6.19
CA LYS A 107 -4.92 2.69 -7.35
C LYS A 107 -3.43 2.62 -7.02
N GLU A 108 -3.00 3.23 -5.93
CA GLU A 108 -1.60 3.21 -5.51
C GLU A 108 -1.14 1.80 -5.12
N SER A 109 -1.99 1.00 -4.46
CA SER A 109 -1.66 -0.38 -4.12
C SER A 109 -1.38 -1.20 -5.39
N PHE A 110 -2.17 -1.03 -6.45
CA PHE A 110 -1.96 -1.67 -7.75
C PHE A 110 -0.66 -1.19 -8.43
N ILE A 111 -0.44 0.12 -8.55
CA ILE A 111 0.79 0.68 -9.16
C ILE A 111 2.04 0.16 -8.43
N LYS A 112 1.99 0.12 -7.10
CA LYS A 112 3.09 -0.36 -6.27
C LYS A 112 3.30 -1.87 -6.43
N ALA A 113 2.24 -2.65 -6.67
CA ALA A 113 2.35 -4.06 -6.99
C ALA A 113 3.10 -4.29 -8.30
N ILE A 114 2.69 -3.62 -9.39
CA ILE A 114 3.33 -3.77 -10.71
C ILE A 114 4.68 -3.05 -10.83
N GLY A 115 4.97 -2.09 -9.92
CA GLY A 115 6.28 -1.43 -9.82
C GLY A 115 6.56 -0.40 -10.91
N THR A 116 5.52 0.14 -11.56
CA THR A 116 5.65 1.14 -12.62
C THR A 116 5.91 2.55 -12.08
N GLY A 117 5.55 2.86 -10.84
CA GLY A 117 5.73 4.21 -10.28
C GLY A 117 4.95 5.29 -11.05
N LEU A 118 5.42 6.54 -11.02
CA LEU A 118 4.67 7.74 -11.45
C LEU A 118 4.29 7.83 -12.93
N GLY A 119 4.81 6.94 -13.79
CA GLY A 119 4.57 6.98 -15.23
C GLY A 119 3.32 6.24 -15.69
N PHE A 120 2.57 5.63 -14.78
CA PHE A 120 1.35 4.90 -15.10
C PHE A 120 0.16 5.86 -15.22
N ASP A 121 -0.62 5.74 -16.29
CA ASP A 121 -1.84 6.52 -16.46
C ASP A 121 -2.97 5.93 -15.62
N LEU A 122 -3.34 6.66 -14.55
CA LEU A 122 -4.35 6.24 -13.60
C LEU A 122 -5.76 6.16 -14.19
N GLN A 123 -6.04 6.77 -15.34
CA GLN A 123 -7.34 6.67 -15.99
C GLN A 123 -7.56 5.32 -16.68
N ARG A 124 -6.49 4.55 -16.91
CA ARG A 124 -6.60 3.20 -17.49
C ARG A 124 -7.18 2.18 -16.52
N VAL A 125 -7.11 2.46 -15.21
CA VAL A 125 -7.58 1.56 -14.17
C VAL A 125 -8.88 2.10 -13.61
N GLU A 126 -9.90 1.26 -13.52
CA GLU A 126 -11.19 1.60 -12.91
C GLU A 126 -11.54 0.61 -11.80
N PHE A 127 -11.79 1.11 -10.59
CA PHE A 127 -12.21 0.29 -9.47
C PHE A 127 -13.74 0.27 -9.29
N HIS A 128 -14.28 -0.95 -9.26
CA HIS A 128 -15.66 -1.26 -8.93
C HIS A 128 -15.72 -1.71 -7.48
N ILE A 129 -15.90 -0.74 -6.57
CA ILE A 129 -15.80 -0.97 -5.13
C ILE A 129 -17.01 -1.73 -4.58
N SER A 130 -16.75 -2.61 -3.62
CA SER A 130 -17.81 -3.29 -2.85
C SER A 130 -17.27 -3.79 -1.51
N PRO A 131 -17.96 -3.55 -0.38
CA PRO A 131 -19.17 -2.72 -0.23
C PRO A 131 -18.86 -1.22 -0.29
N ASN A 132 -19.88 -0.36 -0.43
CA ASN A 132 -19.70 1.09 -0.40
C ASN A 132 -19.29 1.63 0.98
N GLN A 133 -19.72 0.96 2.06
CA GLN A 133 -19.38 1.33 3.44
C GLN A 133 -18.52 0.24 4.07
N MET A 134 -17.38 0.67 4.62
CA MET A 134 -16.46 -0.20 5.35
C MET A 134 -16.61 -0.01 6.87
N ARG A 135 -16.18 -1.01 7.63
CA ARG A 135 -16.11 -0.97 9.09
C ARG A 135 -14.73 -1.39 9.56
N GLU A 136 -14.27 -0.75 10.64
CA GLU A 136 -13.06 -1.15 11.36
C GLU A 136 -13.12 -2.62 11.78
N GLY A 137 -11.97 -3.29 11.79
CA GLY A 137 -11.86 -4.70 12.17
C GLY A 137 -12.44 -5.70 11.17
N GLN A 138 -12.73 -5.27 9.93
CA GLN A 138 -13.13 -6.14 8.82
C GLN A 138 -12.15 -5.98 7.65
N VAL A 139 -11.98 -7.07 6.89
CA VAL A 139 -11.30 -7.05 5.59
C VAL A 139 -12.32 -7.35 4.52
N TYR A 140 -12.30 -6.57 3.44
CA TYR A 140 -13.17 -6.72 2.28
C TYR A 140 -12.32 -7.12 1.08
N SER A 141 -12.84 -8.00 0.23
CA SER A 141 -12.15 -8.54 -0.94
C SER A 141 -13.03 -8.61 -2.18
N GLN A 142 -14.15 -7.88 -2.18
CA GLN A 142 -15.16 -7.91 -3.23
C GLN A 142 -14.93 -6.85 -4.31
N THR A 143 -14.05 -5.88 -4.06
CA THR A 143 -13.68 -4.84 -5.04
C THR A 143 -13.01 -5.46 -6.25
N ARG A 144 -13.47 -5.05 -7.44
CA ARG A 144 -12.94 -5.49 -8.74
C ARG A 144 -12.21 -4.34 -9.43
N MET A 145 -11.28 -4.70 -10.31
CA MET A 145 -10.49 -3.75 -11.08
C MET A 145 -10.63 -4.07 -12.56
N HIS A 146 -10.89 -3.04 -13.36
CA HIS A 146 -10.80 -3.08 -14.82
C HIS A 146 -9.55 -2.34 -15.28
N LEU A 147 -8.85 -2.87 -16.27
CA LEU A 147 -7.76 -2.23 -16.97
C LEU A 147 -8.13 -2.09 -18.44
N ASP A 148 -8.19 -0.87 -18.95
CA ASP A 148 -8.62 -0.58 -20.33
C ASP A 148 -9.96 -1.26 -20.68
N ASP A 149 -10.95 -1.14 -19.78
CA ASP A 149 -12.30 -1.72 -19.83
C ASP A 149 -12.39 -3.27 -19.67
N GLU A 150 -11.27 -3.98 -19.55
CA GLU A 150 -11.24 -5.43 -19.30
C GLU A 150 -11.10 -5.74 -17.81
N GLU A 151 -11.94 -6.66 -17.28
CA GLU A 151 -11.82 -7.12 -15.89
C GLU A 151 -10.55 -7.94 -15.71
N GLU A 152 -9.77 -7.61 -14.68
CA GLU A 152 -8.50 -8.25 -14.39
C GLU A 152 -8.59 -9.13 -13.13
N ASP A 153 -7.91 -10.29 -13.12
CA ASP A 153 -7.95 -11.23 -11.99
C ASP A 153 -7.04 -10.81 -10.81
N TRP A 154 -7.04 -9.53 -10.45
CA TRP A 154 -6.40 -9.02 -9.24
C TRP A 154 -7.35 -9.14 -8.05
N ILE A 155 -6.80 -9.47 -6.88
CA ILE A 155 -7.53 -9.44 -5.61
C ILE A 155 -7.12 -8.19 -4.85
N PHE A 156 -8.10 -7.47 -4.32
CA PHE A 156 -7.88 -6.27 -3.50
C PHE A 156 -8.44 -6.50 -2.11
N GLU A 157 -7.56 -6.54 -1.11
CA GLU A 157 -7.97 -6.59 0.29
C GLU A 157 -8.00 -5.16 0.86
N GLU A 158 -9.18 -4.71 1.27
CA GLU A 158 -9.43 -3.39 1.82
C GLU A 158 -9.72 -3.50 3.32
N SER A 159 -9.12 -2.64 4.12
CA SER A 159 -9.39 -2.55 5.56
C SER A 159 -9.24 -1.12 6.08
N LEU A 160 -9.91 -0.84 7.21
CA LEU A 160 -9.73 0.38 7.99
C LEU A 160 -8.88 0.07 9.22
N LEU A 161 -7.72 0.71 9.37
CA LEU A 161 -6.88 0.57 10.58
C LEU A 161 -7.49 1.32 11.76
N ASP A 162 -8.13 2.45 11.46
CA ASP A 162 -8.97 3.26 12.33
C ASP A 162 -9.98 4.01 11.44
N LYS A 163 -10.73 4.93 12.03
CA LYS A 163 -11.75 5.76 11.34
C LYS A 163 -11.24 6.60 10.18
N ASP A 164 -9.94 6.92 10.11
CA ASP A 164 -9.37 7.86 9.15
C ASP A 164 -8.34 7.19 8.22
N HIS A 165 -7.91 5.93 8.46
CA HIS A 165 -6.85 5.28 7.68
C HIS A 165 -7.37 4.09 6.86
N HIS A 166 -7.42 4.28 5.55
CA HIS A 166 -7.71 3.24 4.56
C HIS A 166 -6.44 2.50 4.19
N VAL A 167 -6.52 1.17 4.13
CA VAL A 167 -5.45 0.33 3.58
C VAL A 167 -5.99 -0.53 2.47
N ALA A 168 -5.30 -0.54 1.34
CA ALA A 168 -5.56 -1.45 0.23
C ALA A 168 -4.32 -2.31 -0.05
N VAL A 169 -4.52 -3.62 -0.18
CA VAL A 169 -3.51 -4.59 -0.60
C VAL A 169 -3.91 -5.17 -1.94
N ALA A 170 -3.11 -4.92 -2.98
CA ALA A 170 -3.28 -5.50 -4.31
C ALA A 170 -2.46 -6.79 -4.43
N LEU A 171 -3.13 -7.88 -4.81
CA LEU A 171 -2.56 -9.22 -4.95
C LEU A 171 -2.70 -9.68 -6.40
N GLY A 172 -1.56 -9.93 -7.04
CA GLY A 172 -1.51 -10.44 -8.41
C GLY A 172 -1.68 -11.96 -8.48
N LYS A 173 -1.73 -12.49 -9.70
CA LYS A 173 -1.80 -13.94 -9.95
C LYS A 173 -0.62 -14.66 -9.28
N PRO A 174 -0.84 -15.82 -8.65
CA PRO A 174 0.27 -16.66 -8.17
C PRO A 174 1.11 -17.18 -9.34
N ASP A 175 2.42 -17.22 -9.14
CA ASP A 175 3.40 -17.74 -10.10
C ASP A 175 3.15 -19.23 -10.34
N ILE A 176 2.69 -19.57 -11.54
CA ILE A 176 2.38 -20.94 -11.98
C ILE A 176 3.58 -21.89 -11.79
N SER A 177 4.81 -21.39 -11.79
CA SER A 177 6.04 -22.19 -11.63
C SER A 177 6.20 -22.88 -10.27
N MET A 178 5.46 -22.46 -9.23
CA MET A 178 5.49 -23.12 -7.91
C MET A 178 4.44 -24.23 -7.76
N SER A 179 3.53 -24.41 -8.74
CA SER A 179 2.49 -25.46 -8.69
C SER A 179 2.98 -26.87 -9.04
N LYS A 180 4.22 -27.02 -9.53
CA LYS A 180 4.76 -28.32 -10.00
C LYS A 180 5.74 -29.01 -9.05
N GLY A 181 6.02 -28.44 -7.86
CA GLY A 181 7.10 -28.92 -6.99
C GLY A 181 6.70 -29.52 -5.65
N ASP A 182 5.54 -29.19 -5.12
CA ASP A 182 5.09 -29.71 -3.82
C ASP A 182 3.56 -29.75 -3.82
N GLY A 183 2.97 -30.84 -3.36
CA GLY A 183 1.51 -31.05 -3.31
C GLY A 183 0.77 -30.15 -2.32
N GLY A 184 1.30 -28.96 -2.03
CA GLY A 184 0.64 -27.92 -1.26
C GLY A 184 -0.31 -27.16 -2.18
N THR A 185 -1.59 -27.47 -2.10
CA THR A 185 -2.66 -26.56 -2.50
C THR A 185 -2.30 -25.18 -1.94
N PHE A 186 -2.22 -24.14 -2.79
CA PHE A 186 -2.28 -22.77 -2.29
C PHE A 186 -3.62 -22.64 -1.58
N CYS A 187 -3.65 -22.88 -0.27
CA CYS A 187 -4.77 -22.46 0.53
C CYS A 187 -4.78 -20.94 0.42
N GLU A 188 -5.79 -20.39 -0.25
CA GLU A 188 -6.18 -19.00 -0.04
C GLU A 188 -6.49 -18.88 1.44
N ALA A 189 -5.47 -18.48 2.21
CA ALA A 189 -5.66 -18.19 3.61
C ALA A 189 -6.65 -17.03 3.67
N PRO A 190 -7.60 -17.04 4.62
CA PRO A 190 -8.58 -15.97 4.72
C PRO A 190 -7.87 -14.62 4.88
N PRO A 191 -8.42 -13.53 4.33
CA PRO A 191 -7.82 -12.21 4.43
C PRO A 191 -7.50 -11.88 5.88
N HIS A 192 -6.25 -11.46 6.14
CA HIS A 192 -5.77 -11.22 7.49
C HIS A 192 -5.91 -9.74 7.83
N LEU A 193 -6.46 -9.45 9.01
CA LEU A 193 -6.34 -8.12 9.60
C LEU A 193 -4.86 -7.80 9.84
N PHE A 194 -4.52 -6.52 9.67
CA PHE A 194 -3.18 -6.05 10.01
C PHE A 194 -2.88 -6.30 11.49
N THR A 195 -1.67 -6.81 11.75
CA THR A 195 -1.15 -6.93 13.11
C THR A 195 -0.38 -5.67 13.45
N LEU A 196 -0.80 -4.97 14.51
CA LEU A 196 -0.08 -3.80 15.00
C LEU A 196 1.18 -4.25 15.75
N LEU A 197 2.34 -3.76 15.32
CA LEU A 197 3.63 -4.05 15.93
C LEU A 197 4.13 -2.84 16.72
N SER A 198 4.62 -3.09 17.94
CA SER A 198 5.36 -2.10 18.72
C SER A 198 6.81 -1.98 18.24
N PHE A 199 7.51 -0.93 18.66
CA PHE A 199 8.96 -0.82 18.43
C PHE A 199 9.72 -2.05 18.95
N SER A 200 9.34 -2.57 20.12
CA SER A 200 9.96 -3.77 20.70
C SER A 200 9.80 -4.99 19.80
N ASP A 201 8.64 -5.14 19.14
CA ASP A 201 8.39 -6.25 18.22
C ASP A 201 9.29 -6.12 16.99
N LEU A 202 9.39 -4.91 16.43
CA LEU A 202 10.23 -4.61 15.26
C LEU A 202 11.72 -4.90 15.51
N VAL A 203 12.23 -4.59 16.70
CA VAL A 203 13.66 -4.77 17.03
C VAL A 203 13.99 -6.09 17.73
N SER A 204 12.98 -6.94 17.99
CA SER A 204 13.14 -8.19 18.76
C SER A 204 14.21 -9.15 18.22
N ARG A 205 14.49 -9.10 16.92
CA ARG A 205 15.53 -9.91 16.23
C ARG A 205 16.59 -9.07 15.53
N ALA A 206 16.58 -7.77 15.74
CA ALA A 206 17.55 -6.88 15.12
C ALA A 206 18.89 -6.98 15.84
N THR A 207 19.98 -7.03 15.07
CA THR A 207 21.33 -6.82 15.58
C THR A 207 21.95 -5.59 14.91
N PRO A 208 22.74 -4.77 15.63
CA PRO A 208 23.43 -3.63 15.02
C PRO A 208 24.30 -4.08 13.85
N LEU A 209 24.12 -3.46 12.68
CA LEU A 209 24.92 -3.73 11.48
C LEU A 209 26.09 -2.74 11.32
N THR A 210 26.00 -1.60 12.00
CA THR A 210 26.95 -0.50 11.98
C THR A 210 27.14 0.03 13.38
N GLU A 211 28.26 0.72 13.62
CA GLU A 211 28.48 1.46 14.85
C GLU A 211 27.46 2.59 15.03
N GLU A 212 27.29 3.04 16.28
CA GLU A 212 26.41 4.16 16.60
C GLU A 212 26.91 5.45 15.96
N ASP A 213 26.03 6.13 15.22
CA ASP A 213 26.30 7.46 14.65
C ASP A 213 25.50 8.51 15.43
N SER A 214 26.14 9.12 16.44
CA SER A 214 25.49 10.17 17.25
C SER A 214 25.14 11.42 16.42
N ALA A 215 25.88 11.69 15.34
CA ALA A 215 25.58 12.83 14.46
C ALA A 215 24.30 12.62 13.66
N TYR A 216 23.91 11.37 13.38
CA TYR A 216 22.61 11.05 12.77
C TYR A 216 21.45 11.54 13.65
N TRP A 217 21.53 11.31 14.96
CA TRP A 217 20.50 11.74 15.91
C TRP A 217 20.38 13.26 15.98
N GLU A 218 21.51 13.97 16.13
CA GLU A 218 21.51 15.44 16.17
C GLU A 218 20.88 16.05 14.90
N ARG A 219 21.22 15.50 13.73
CA ARG A 219 20.62 15.91 12.46
C ARG A 219 19.12 15.63 12.42
N PHE A 220 18.67 14.48 12.90
CA PHE A 220 17.25 14.13 12.95
C PHE A 220 16.49 15.09 13.89
N GLN A 221 16.98 15.28 15.11
CA GLN A 221 16.37 16.14 16.13
C GLN A 221 16.27 17.61 15.68
N SER A 222 17.21 18.07 14.85
CA SER A 222 17.19 19.44 14.31
C SER A 222 16.09 19.69 13.28
N LYS A 223 15.45 18.64 12.73
CA LYS A 223 14.39 18.80 11.73
C LYS A 223 13.11 19.28 12.40
N LYS A 224 12.41 20.19 11.73
CA LYS A 224 11.03 20.57 12.13
C LYS A 224 10.12 19.36 11.97
N GLU A 225 9.23 19.16 12.94
CA GLU A 225 8.25 18.07 12.93
C GLU A 225 7.29 18.14 11.73
N ALA A 226 6.98 19.36 11.27
CA ALA A 226 6.13 19.58 10.10
C ALA A 226 6.72 20.67 9.18
N PRO A 227 6.47 20.57 7.86
CA PRO A 227 6.76 21.67 6.95
C PRO A 227 5.89 22.89 7.30
N SER A 228 6.48 24.08 7.32
CA SER A 228 5.77 25.34 7.54
C SER A 228 4.72 25.55 6.45
N ARG A 229 3.45 25.66 6.85
CA ARG A 229 2.31 25.82 5.92
C ARG A 229 2.19 27.29 5.52
N GLN A 230 1.81 27.55 4.26
CA GLN A 230 1.63 28.93 3.76
C GLN A 230 0.58 29.75 4.54
N SER A 231 -0.36 29.09 5.23
CA SER A 231 -1.37 29.74 6.07
C SER A 231 -0.82 30.37 7.36
N GLU A 232 0.42 30.07 7.76
CA GLU A 232 1.06 30.65 8.96
C GLU A 232 1.86 31.93 8.64
N GLN A 233 1.87 32.37 7.38
CA GLN A 233 2.56 33.58 6.91
C GLN A 233 1.61 34.73 6.53
N GLN A 234 0.32 34.63 6.90
CA GLN A 234 -0.66 35.71 6.72
C GLN A 234 -1.30 36.12 8.05
#